data_AF-A0A0N4ZP66-F1
#
_entry.id   AF-A0A0N4ZP66-F1
#
_cell.length_a   1.000
_cell.length_b   1.000
_cell.length_c   1.000
_cell.angle_alpha   90.00
_cell.angle_beta   90.00
_cell.angle_gamma   90.00
#
_symmetry.space_group_name_H-M   'P 1'
#
loop_
_entity.id
_entity.type
_entity.pdbx_description
1 polymer ?
#
loop_
_entity_poly.entity_id
_entity_poly.type
_entity_poly.pdbx_seq_one_letter_code
_entity_poly.pdbx_strand_id
1 'polypeptide(L)'
;MHIDQIEILAKLCGEEKLSLYNIWKDIKNNINSFNLYDLKKLSQRIKIISSKNGHILIEKNDVEESLESLTQIDKIASNKINAFGNDVEWDDVIGMEESKRILIETVIWPSKYKEVYDTCPIRLGRAVILHGPSGVGKSYLIRALIKKCNLYTIIIKGPELLSKYIGSSEENVRKTFEKARQNRPSLLIFEEFDGIAPRRGHDSTGVTDRVVNQLLTEMDGVENLDGVFVIATTSRIDLIDPALLRPGRLDYKIECKYPTQNERILFLKLYIKKMGMQLINDRNCDEEELQNDLHCLGDRMINWSFGELKGALTNTYFMALRRVQIGGDTINEKGEIIKLSIDDIQKGIDESIPKRLLTSQIRDDIKKGINFKTGSRVTLA
;
A
#
# COMPACT_ATOMS: atom_id res chain seq x y z
N MET A 1 10.93 -22.98 -0.02
CA MET A 1 10.24 -24.06 0.71
C MET A 1 9.01 -23.46 1.37
N HIS A 2 7.81 -23.85 0.95
CA HIS A 2 6.60 -23.55 1.73
C HIS A 2 6.72 -24.33 3.04
N ILE A 3 7.06 -23.64 4.13
CA ILE A 3 7.03 -24.25 5.45
C ILE A 3 5.56 -24.31 5.82
N ASP A 4 5.00 -25.52 5.90
CA ASP A 4 3.58 -25.70 6.24
C ASP A 4 3.40 -25.19 7.68
N GLN A 5 2.67 -24.09 7.86
CA GLN A 5 2.44 -23.45 9.17
C GLN A 5 1.84 -24.44 10.20
N ILE A 6 1.15 -25.46 9.69
CA ILE A 6 0.64 -26.62 10.45
C ILE A 6 1.77 -27.42 11.09
N GLU A 7 2.87 -27.70 10.37
CA GLU A 7 4.01 -28.43 10.91
C GLU A 7 4.74 -27.62 11.97
N ILE A 8 4.86 -26.31 11.78
CA ILE A 8 5.46 -25.41 12.78
C ILE A 8 4.61 -25.42 14.06
N LEU A 9 3.30 -25.28 13.92
CA LEU A 9 2.38 -25.26 15.05
C LEU A 9 2.36 -26.59 15.79
N ALA A 10 2.36 -27.72 15.07
CA ALA A 10 2.46 -29.07 15.63
C ALA A 10 3.75 -29.23 16.47
N LYS A 11 4.90 -28.78 15.94
CA LYS A 11 6.16 -28.76 16.69
C LYS A 11 6.10 -27.90 17.94
N LEU A 12 5.47 -26.72 17.86
CA LEU A 12 5.30 -25.84 19.02
C LEU A 12 4.39 -26.45 20.09
N CYS A 13 3.40 -27.26 19.70
CA CYS A 13 2.51 -28.01 20.60
C CYS A 13 3.19 -29.24 21.24
N GLY A 14 4.25 -29.77 20.63
CA GLY A 14 5.07 -30.89 21.12
C GLY A 14 4.67 -32.22 20.46
N GLU A 15 5.67 -32.95 19.95
CA GLU A 15 5.50 -34.17 19.13
C GLU A 15 4.76 -35.31 19.87
N GLU A 16 4.87 -35.37 21.19
CA GLU A 16 4.29 -36.44 22.04
C GLU A 16 2.78 -36.31 22.28
N LYS A 17 2.12 -35.24 21.81
CA LYS A 17 0.67 -35.00 22.01
C LYS A 17 -0.19 -35.13 20.74
N LEU A 18 0.37 -35.65 19.64
CA LEU A 18 -0.24 -35.60 18.31
C LEU A 18 -0.95 -36.89 17.91
N SER A 19 -2.26 -36.97 18.14
CA SER A 19 -3.16 -37.86 17.39
C SER A 19 -3.87 -37.16 16.24
N LEU A 20 -3.40 -35.97 15.84
CA LEU A 20 -4.14 -35.08 14.97
C LEU A 20 -3.26 -34.65 13.80
N TYR A 21 -3.31 -35.37 12.69
CA TYR A 21 -2.92 -34.83 11.37
C TYR A 21 -4.17 -34.44 10.57
N ASN A 22 -5.28 -35.15 10.80
CA ASN A 22 -6.57 -34.92 10.12
C ASN A 22 -7.29 -33.67 10.64
N ILE A 23 -7.22 -33.35 11.94
CA ILE A 23 -7.91 -32.18 12.50
C ILE A 23 -7.29 -30.87 12.02
N TRP A 24 -5.99 -30.83 11.72
CA TRP A 24 -5.36 -29.62 11.20
C TRP A 24 -5.61 -29.37 9.71
N LYS A 25 -5.95 -30.40 8.93
CA LYS A 25 -6.37 -30.21 7.53
C LYS A 25 -7.66 -29.40 7.43
N ASP A 26 -8.62 -29.65 8.32
CA ASP A 26 -9.89 -28.92 8.36
C ASP A 26 -9.71 -27.45 8.75
N ILE A 27 -8.69 -27.14 9.57
CA ILE A 27 -8.43 -25.80 10.10
C ILE A 27 -7.50 -24.99 9.16
N LYS A 28 -6.95 -25.61 8.10
CA LYS A 28 -6.00 -24.99 7.16
C LYS A 28 -6.48 -23.65 6.57
N ASN A 29 -7.79 -23.49 6.37
CA ASN A 29 -8.35 -22.26 5.83
C ASN A 29 -8.25 -21.05 6.79
N ASN A 30 -8.21 -21.29 8.10
CA ASN A 30 -8.15 -20.22 9.09
C ASN A 30 -6.70 -19.86 9.48
N ILE A 31 -5.76 -20.81 9.41
CA ILE A 31 -4.39 -20.65 9.92
C ILE A 31 -3.46 -19.92 8.94
N ASN A 32 -3.74 -19.93 7.63
CA ASN A 32 -2.86 -19.34 6.60
C ASN A 32 -2.53 -17.84 6.82
N SER A 33 -3.34 -17.13 7.61
CA SER A 33 -3.14 -15.71 7.94
C SER A 33 -2.28 -15.44 9.18
N PHE A 34 -1.84 -16.47 9.91
CA PHE A 34 -1.12 -16.34 11.17
C PHE A 34 0.40 -16.30 10.97
N ASN A 35 1.08 -15.35 11.62
CA ASN A 35 2.54 -15.30 11.63
C ASN A 35 3.11 -16.26 12.72
N LEU A 36 4.43 -16.46 12.75
CA LEU A 36 5.11 -17.36 13.70
C LEU A 36 4.83 -17.01 15.18
N TYR A 37 4.70 -15.72 15.49
CA TYR A 37 4.43 -15.24 16.84
C TYR A 37 2.99 -15.57 17.27
N ASP A 38 2.04 -15.41 16.36
CA ASP A 38 0.64 -15.76 16.60
C ASP A 38 0.48 -17.28 16.75
N LEU A 39 1.19 -18.07 15.94
CA LEU A 39 1.25 -19.53 16.08
C LEU A 39 1.84 -19.94 17.44
N LYS A 40 2.86 -19.24 17.94
CA LYS A 40 3.45 -19.50 19.27
C LYS A 40 2.47 -19.19 20.39
N LYS A 41 1.77 -18.06 20.34
CA LYS A 41 0.70 -17.71 21.31
C LYS A 41 -0.43 -18.74 21.29
N LEU A 42 -0.87 -19.11 20.09
CA LEU A 42 -1.93 -20.09 19.87
C LEU A 42 -1.52 -21.46 20.44
N SER A 43 -0.29 -21.91 20.19
CA SER A 43 0.24 -23.15 20.77
C SER A 43 0.25 -23.15 22.31
N GLN A 44 0.60 -22.03 22.94
CA GLN A 44 0.65 -21.93 24.40
C GLN A 44 -0.76 -21.98 25.00
N ARG A 45 -1.74 -21.38 24.34
CA ARG A 45 -3.14 -21.39 24.77
C ARG A 45 -3.79 -22.75 24.62
N ILE A 46 -3.56 -23.44 23.49
CA ILE A 46 -4.05 -24.81 23.30
C ILE A 46 -3.56 -25.71 24.45
N LYS A 47 -2.28 -25.58 24.85
CA LYS A 47 -1.74 -26.34 25.99
C LYS A 47 -2.45 -26.00 27.31
N ILE A 48 -2.79 -24.73 27.53
CA ILE A 48 -3.50 -24.28 28.74
C ILE A 48 -4.93 -24.80 28.76
N ILE A 49 -5.66 -24.71 27.64
CA ILE A 49 -7.07 -25.15 27.56
C ILE A 49 -7.15 -26.67 27.66
N SER A 50 -6.29 -27.40 26.93
CA SER A 50 -6.18 -28.87 27.07
C SER A 50 -5.86 -29.28 28.53
N SER A 51 -4.97 -28.55 29.20
CA SER A 51 -4.68 -28.79 30.63
C SER A 51 -5.85 -28.44 31.56
N LYS A 52 -6.65 -27.42 31.23
CA LYS A 52 -7.82 -27.00 32.00
C LYS A 52 -8.97 -28.00 31.86
N ASN A 53 -9.15 -28.56 30.66
CA ASN A 53 -10.15 -29.57 30.36
C ASN A 53 -9.71 -30.99 30.82
N GLY A 54 -8.48 -31.13 31.31
CA GLY A 54 -7.94 -32.40 31.80
C GLY A 54 -7.57 -33.39 30.70
N HIS A 55 -7.45 -32.93 29.46
CA HIS A 55 -7.16 -33.77 28.31
C HIS A 55 -5.66 -34.16 28.28
N ILE A 56 -5.39 -35.45 28.13
CA ILE A 56 -4.01 -35.99 28.01
C ILE A 56 -3.43 -35.67 26.62
N LEU A 57 -4.28 -35.72 25.59
CA LEU A 57 -3.98 -35.39 24.20
C LEU A 57 -4.82 -34.17 23.79
N ILE A 58 -4.31 -33.36 22.86
CA ILE A 58 -5.03 -32.19 22.36
C ILE A 58 -6.22 -32.67 21.51
N GLU A 59 -7.42 -32.20 21.81
CA GLU A 59 -8.63 -32.53 21.03
C GLU A 59 -9.09 -31.36 20.15
N LYS A 60 -9.98 -31.62 19.19
CA LYS A 60 -10.52 -30.58 18.28
C LYS A 60 -11.18 -29.44 19.03
N ASN A 61 -11.92 -29.77 20.09
CA ASN A 61 -12.65 -28.79 20.90
C ASN A 61 -11.70 -27.81 21.60
N ASP A 62 -10.51 -28.26 22.04
CA ASP A 62 -9.50 -27.40 22.67
C ASP A 62 -8.94 -26.37 21.68
N VAL A 63 -8.79 -26.76 20.41
CA VAL A 63 -8.28 -25.90 19.34
C VAL A 63 -9.34 -24.89 18.91
N GLU A 64 -10.61 -25.31 18.79
CA GLU A 64 -11.73 -24.44 18.45
C GLU A 64 -11.99 -23.41 19.56
N GLU A 65 -12.00 -23.83 20.83
CA GLU A 65 -12.12 -22.91 21.99
C GLU A 65 -10.92 -21.93 22.07
N SER A 66 -9.72 -22.39 21.72
CA SER A 66 -8.54 -21.53 21.62
C SER A 66 -8.66 -20.49 20.50
N LEU A 67 -9.30 -20.84 19.38
CA LEU A 67 -9.52 -19.95 18.23
C LEU A 67 -10.64 -18.94 18.46
N GLU A 68 -11.70 -19.33 19.19
CA GLU A 68 -12.81 -18.45 19.56
C GLU A 68 -12.40 -17.43 20.63
N SER A 69 -11.53 -17.86 21.56
CA SER A 69 -10.98 -17.00 22.62
C SER A 69 -9.80 -16.11 22.17
N LEU A 70 -9.33 -16.23 20.92
CA LEU A 70 -8.50 -15.20 20.30
C LEU A 70 -9.36 -13.96 20.15
N THR A 71 -9.11 -12.98 21.01
CA THR A 71 -9.89 -11.75 21.10
C THR A 71 -10.00 -11.08 19.73
N GLN A 72 -11.10 -10.35 19.53
CA GLN A 72 -11.28 -9.47 18.37
C GLN A 72 -10.05 -8.56 18.14
N ILE A 73 -9.25 -8.27 19.16
CA ILE A 73 -8.04 -7.44 19.08
C ILE A 73 -6.89 -8.13 18.30
N ASP A 74 -6.72 -9.45 18.43
CA ASP A 74 -5.71 -10.21 17.67
C ASP A 74 -6.18 -10.44 16.22
N LYS A 75 -7.48 -10.69 16.02
CA LYS A 75 -8.12 -10.67 14.69
C LYS A 75 -8.08 -9.28 14.05
N ILE A 76 -8.12 -8.19 14.83
CA ILE A 76 -7.97 -6.80 14.33
C ILE A 76 -6.50 -6.46 14.10
N ALA A 77 -5.53 -7.11 14.77
CA ALA A 77 -4.11 -6.92 14.49
C ALA A 77 -3.69 -7.60 13.19
N SER A 78 -4.16 -8.82 12.94
CA SER A 78 -4.01 -9.51 11.64
C SER A 78 -4.93 -8.92 10.57
N ASN A 79 -6.15 -8.51 10.92
CA ASN A 79 -7.01 -7.76 9.99
C ASN A 79 -6.55 -6.32 9.79
N LYS A 80 -5.76 -5.66 10.65
CA LYS A 80 -5.17 -4.35 10.31
C LYS A 80 -4.08 -4.47 9.26
N ILE A 81 -3.47 -5.64 9.14
CA ILE A 81 -2.54 -5.97 8.05
C ILE A 81 -3.33 -6.25 6.75
N ASN A 82 -4.57 -6.74 6.85
CA ASN A 82 -5.43 -7.09 5.69
C ASN A 82 -6.59 -6.10 5.39
N ALA A 83 -6.84 -5.09 6.22
CA ALA A 83 -7.98 -4.16 6.11
C ALA A 83 -7.60 -2.89 5.37
N PHE A 84 -6.83 -3.04 4.31
CA PHE A 84 -6.79 -2.06 3.25
C PHE A 84 -7.09 -2.75 1.93
N GLY A 85 -8.35 -2.58 1.51
CA GLY A 85 -8.91 -3.14 0.30
C GLY A 85 -8.06 -2.87 -0.95
N ASN A 86 -8.13 -3.88 -1.82
CA ASN A 86 -7.42 -4.12 -3.08
C ASN A 86 -6.06 -4.80 -2.88
N ASP A 87 -6.04 -6.12 -3.11
CA ASP A 87 -4.81 -6.86 -3.40
C ASP A 87 -4.01 -6.13 -4.48
N VAL A 88 -2.90 -5.50 -4.06
CA VAL A 88 -1.95 -4.84 -4.95
C VAL A 88 -0.82 -5.82 -5.20
N GLU A 89 -0.68 -6.28 -6.44
CA GLU A 89 0.49 -7.05 -6.84
C GLU A 89 1.64 -6.13 -7.23
N TRP A 90 2.87 -6.65 -7.15
CA TRP A 90 4.06 -5.94 -7.60
C TRP A 90 3.97 -5.53 -9.08
N ASP A 91 3.38 -6.40 -9.89
CA ASP A 91 3.25 -6.21 -11.33
C ASP A 91 2.09 -5.26 -11.70
N ASP A 92 1.20 -4.95 -10.76
CA ASP A 92 0.14 -3.95 -10.95
C ASP A 92 0.66 -2.51 -10.86
N VAL A 93 1.85 -2.31 -10.30
CA VAL A 93 2.46 -0.98 -10.19
C VAL A 93 2.97 -0.56 -11.56
N ILE A 94 2.33 0.41 -12.18
CA ILE A 94 2.73 0.92 -13.49
C ILE A 94 3.80 1.99 -13.34
N GLY A 95 4.85 1.88 -14.15
CA GLY A 95 5.96 2.82 -14.14
C GLY A 95 6.85 2.72 -12.90
N MET A 96 7.51 3.84 -12.56
CA MET A 96 8.40 3.95 -11.41
C MET A 96 9.54 2.91 -11.42
N GLU A 97 10.08 2.58 -12.59
CA GLU A 97 11.09 1.51 -12.75
C GLU A 97 12.37 1.77 -11.95
N GLU A 98 12.81 3.02 -11.89
CA GLU A 98 13.93 3.42 -11.04
C GLU A 98 13.61 3.21 -9.55
N SER A 99 12.41 3.59 -9.12
CA SER A 99 11.98 3.39 -7.73
C SER A 99 11.89 1.91 -7.37
N LYS A 100 11.33 1.09 -8.26
CA LYS A 100 11.26 -0.36 -8.11
C LYS A 100 12.65 -0.98 -8.02
N ARG A 101 13.57 -0.59 -8.90
CA ARG A 101 14.96 -1.09 -8.92
C ARG A 101 15.65 -0.80 -7.59
N ILE A 102 15.62 0.44 -7.13
CA ILE A 102 16.28 0.82 -5.86
C ILE A 102 15.63 0.10 -4.68
N LEU A 103 14.31 -0.05 -4.63
CA LEU A 103 13.63 -0.81 -3.56
C LEU A 103 13.99 -2.29 -3.57
N ILE A 104 14.16 -2.89 -4.75
CA ILE A 104 14.64 -4.26 -4.89
C ILE A 104 16.07 -4.39 -4.36
N GLU A 105 16.96 -3.47 -4.77
CA GLU A 105 18.38 -3.44 -4.37
C GLU A 105 18.59 -3.18 -2.88
N THR A 106 17.73 -2.38 -2.26
CA THR A 106 17.88 -1.94 -0.86
C THR A 106 17.15 -2.81 0.15
N VAL A 107 16.02 -3.42 -0.23
CA VAL A 107 15.19 -4.22 0.70
C VAL A 107 15.21 -5.70 0.33
N ILE A 108 14.93 -6.04 -0.93
CA ILE A 108 14.75 -7.44 -1.35
C ILE A 108 16.09 -8.17 -1.42
N TRP A 109 17.09 -7.59 -2.08
CA TRP A 109 18.38 -8.25 -2.26
C TRP A 109 19.13 -8.49 -0.95
N PRO A 110 19.23 -7.53 -0.02
CA PRO A 110 19.91 -7.76 1.26
C PRO A 110 19.18 -8.78 2.13
N SER A 111 17.84 -8.84 2.02
CA SER A 111 17.04 -9.87 2.70
C SER A 111 17.25 -11.26 2.09
N LYS A 112 17.33 -11.36 0.76
CA LYS A 112 17.41 -12.63 0.03
C LYS A 112 18.83 -13.21 -0.02
N TYR A 113 19.85 -12.36 -0.18
CA TYR A 113 21.25 -12.75 -0.40
C TYR A 113 22.13 -12.37 0.78
N LYS A 114 21.66 -12.64 2.01
CA LYS A 114 22.29 -12.20 3.25
C LYS A 114 23.80 -12.52 3.32
N GLU A 115 24.22 -13.73 2.92
CA GLU A 115 25.63 -14.16 2.95
C GLU A 115 26.57 -13.26 2.11
N VAL A 116 26.09 -12.78 0.96
CA VAL A 116 26.85 -11.88 0.08
C VAL A 116 26.94 -10.49 0.68
N TYR A 117 25.85 -10.02 1.30
CA TYR A 117 25.77 -8.69 1.87
C TYR A 117 26.47 -8.58 3.24
N ASP A 118 26.54 -9.67 4.01
CA ASP A 118 27.24 -9.74 5.30
C ASP A 118 28.78 -9.69 5.11
N THR A 119 29.29 -10.18 3.98
CA THR A 119 30.73 -10.14 3.62
C THR A 119 31.14 -8.85 2.91
N CYS A 120 30.19 -7.97 2.65
CA CYS A 120 30.40 -6.75 1.90
C CYS A 120 31.17 -5.71 2.75
N PRO A 121 32.34 -5.22 2.31
CA PRO A 121 33.13 -4.26 3.09
C PRO A 121 32.56 -2.83 3.05
N ILE A 122 31.57 -2.59 2.20
CA ILE A 122 30.92 -1.29 2.05
C ILE A 122 29.65 -1.21 2.90
N ARG A 123 29.39 -0.01 3.40
CA ARG A 123 28.16 0.29 4.13
C ARG A 123 26.96 0.25 3.18
N LEU A 124 25.98 -0.59 3.52
CA LEU A 124 24.74 -0.68 2.76
C LEU A 124 23.76 0.39 3.24
N GLY A 125 23.25 1.20 2.33
CA GLY A 125 22.15 2.10 2.65
C GLY A 125 20.86 1.30 2.89
N ARG A 126 20.26 1.47 4.07
CA ARG A 126 19.09 0.70 4.52
C ARG A 126 17.79 1.49 4.54
N ALA A 127 17.87 2.75 4.12
CA ALA A 127 16.82 3.70 4.29
C ALA A 127 16.57 4.51 3.02
N VAL A 128 15.31 4.52 2.60
CA VAL A 128 14.85 5.09 1.33
C VAL A 128 13.75 6.11 1.60
N ILE A 129 13.77 7.24 0.91
CA ILE A 129 12.67 8.18 0.87
C ILE A 129 12.10 8.33 -0.54
N LEU A 130 10.80 8.08 -0.66
CA LEU A 130 10.02 8.34 -1.88
C LEU A 130 9.36 9.72 -1.76
N HIS A 131 9.68 10.63 -2.67
CA HIS A 131 9.08 11.97 -2.68
C HIS A 131 8.43 12.30 -4.03
N GLY A 132 7.45 13.20 -4.05
CA GLY A 132 6.85 13.70 -5.28
C GLY A 132 5.41 14.16 -5.09
N PRO A 133 4.67 14.52 -6.15
CA PRO A 133 3.30 14.98 -6.05
C PRO A 133 2.35 13.96 -5.41
N SER A 134 1.24 14.40 -4.81
CA SER A 134 0.22 13.47 -4.31
C SER A 134 -0.44 12.71 -5.46
N GLY A 135 -0.87 11.47 -5.22
CA GLY A 135 -1.60 10.66 -6.20
C GLY A 135 -0.75 9.97 -7.27
N VAL A 136 0.59 10.05 -7.23
CA VAL A 136 1.49 9.35 -8.17
C VAL A 136 1.78 7.88 -7.81
N GLY A 137 1.17 7.35 -6.74
CA GLY A 137 1.28 5.93 -6.39
C GLY A 137 2.41 5.55 -5.42
N LYS A 138 3.02 6.49 -4.68
CA LYS A 138 4.02 6.20 -3.64
C LYS A 138 3.56 5.13 -2.63
N SER A 139 2.43 5.38 -1.96
CA SER A 139 1.83 4.42 -1.03
C SER A 139 1.39 3.12 -1.71
N TYR A 140 1.01 3.18 -3.00
CA TYR A 140 0.63 2.00 -3.77
C TYR A 140 1.84 1.09 -4.04
N LEU A 141 2.97 1.66 -4.45
CA LEU A 141 4.25 0.96 -4.63
C LEU A 141 4.72 0.30 -3.34
N ILE A 142 4.61 1.00 -2.21
CA ILE A 142 4.99 0.43 -0.91
C ILE A 142 4.11 -0.76 -0.54
N ARG A 143 2.79 -0.68 -0.73
CA ARG A 143 1.90 -1.80 -0.45
C ARG A 143 2.25 -3.03 -1.28
N ALA A 144 2.57 -2.82 -2.55
CA ALA A 144 3.07 -3.87 -3.44
C ALA A 144 4.40 -4.47 -2.93
N LEU A 145 5.30 -3.62 -2.42
CA LEU A 145 6.57 -4.06 -1.84
C LEU A 145 6.37 -4.94 -0.61
N ILE A 146 5.48 -4.54 0.31
CA ILE A 146 5.19 -5.30 1.53
C ILE A 146 4.74 -6.71 1.18
N LYS A 147 3.81 -6.83 0.22
CA LYS A 147 3.31 -8.11 -0.26
C LYS A 147 4.42 -8.97 -0.88
N LYS A 148 5.34 -8.35 -1.62
CA LYS A 148 6.47 -9.04 -2.27
C LYS A 148 7.56 -9.48 -1.28
N CYS A 149 7.89 -8.67 -0.29
CA CYS A 149 9.01 -8.90 0.63
C CYS A 149 8.69 -9.90 1.75
N ASN A 150 7.41 -10.06 2.12
CA ASN A 150 6.96 -10.90 3.24
C ASN A 150 7.81 -10.72 4.52
N LEU A 151 8.18 -9.46 4.82
CA LEU A 151 8.94 -9.07 6.00
C LEU A 151 8.00 -8.60 7.11
N TYR A 152 8.46 -8.68 8.36
CA TYR A 152 7.73 -8.07 9.47
C TYR A 152 7.63 -6.57 9.23
N THR A 153 6.43 -6.06 9.00
CA THR A 153 6.23 -4.68 8.55
C THR A 153 5.49 -3.86 9.59
N ILE A 154 6.01 -2.68 9.91
CA ILE A 154 5.34 -1.66 10.71
C ILE A 154 5.07 -0.47 9.79
N ILE A 155 3.79 -0.12 9.62
CA ILE A 155 3.37 1.07 8.86
C ILE A 155 2.87 2.11 9.85
N ILE A 156 3.38 3.32 9.75
CA ILE A 156 3.00 4.44 10.59
C ILE A 156 2.76 5.65 9.71
N LYS A 157 1.64 6.34 9.94
CA LYS A 157 1.41 7.64 9.32
C LYS A 157 2.02 8.72 10.20
N GLY A 158 2.66 9.72 9.60
CA GLY A 158 3.33 10.81 10.32
C GLY A 158 2.47 11.37 11.46
N PRO A 159 1.25 11.86 11.19
CA PRO A 159 0.39 12.42 12.22
C PRO A 159 0.09 11.49 13.41
N GLU A 160 0.15 10.16 13.23
CA GLU A 160 -0.12 9.19 14.30
C GLU A 160 0.98 9.18 15.38
N LEU A 161 2.19 9.61 15.06
CA LEU A 161 3.29 9.73 16.04
C LEU A 161 3.22 11.03 16.83
N LEU A 162 2.49 12.03 16.34
CA LEU A 162 2.32 13.30 17.01
C LEU A 162 1.18 13.23 18.01
N SER A 163 1.53 13.30 19.28
CA SER A 163 0.60 13.41 20.40
C SER A 163 0.65 14.82 21.00
N LYS A 164 -0.50 15.29 21.54
CA LYS A 164 -0.59 16.58 22.23
C LYS A 164 0.08 16.58 23.61
N TYR A 165 0.37 15.40 24.14
CA TYR A 165 1.03 15.25 25.44
C TYR A 165 2.55 15.35 25.25
N ILE A 166 3.20 16.11 26.13
CA ILE A 166 4.63 16.37 26.08
C ILE A 166 5.38 15.05 26.39
N GLY A 167 6.34 14.68 25.55
CA GLY A 167 7.20 13.49 25.73
C GLY A 167 6.64 12.18 25.17
N SER A 168 5.32 12.03 25.03
CA SER A 168 4.75 10.78 24.49
C SER A 168 5.06 10.56 23.01
N SER A 169 5.24 11.64 22.22
CA SER A 169 5.63 11.53 20.81
C SER A 169 7.05 10.95 20.64
N GLU A 170 7.98 11.36 21.50
CA GLU A 170 9.37 10.83 21.51
C GLU A 170 9.41 9.37 21.95
N GLU A 171 8.63 9.03 22.98
CA GLU A 171 8.51 7.66 23.47
C GLU A 171 7.90 6.73 22.40
N ASN A 172 6.90 7.21 21.65
CA ASN A 172 6.28 6.46 20.55
C ASN A 172 7.26 6.17 19.42
N VAL A 173 8.12 7.13 19.07
CA VAL A 173 9.21 6.92 18.10
C VAL A 173 10.15 5.85 18.62
N ARG A 174 10.65 5.97 19.86
CA ARG A 174 11.56 4.98 20.46
C ARG A 174 10.96 3.57 20.48
N LYS A 175 9.73 3.42 20.98
CA LYS A 175 9.01 2.14 21.04
C LYS A 175 8.81 1.52 19.66
N THR A 176 8.55 2.35 18.64
CA THR A 176 8.41 1.89 17.26
C THR A 176 9.71 1.26 16.76
N PHE A 177 10.83 1.96 16.91
CA PHE A 177 12.12 1.45 16.46
C PHE A 177 12.58 0.25 17.30
N GLU A 178 12.34 0.23 18.62
CA GLU A 178 12.57 -0.94 19.46
C GLU A 178 11.78 -2.16 18.99
N LYS A 179 10.49 -1.98 18.66
CA LYS A 179 9.65 -3.05 18.13
C LYS A 179 10.13 -3.56 16.78
N ALA A 180 10.60 -2.68 15.89
CA ALA A 180 11.22 -3.09 14.64
C ALA A 180 12.49 -3.93 14.91
N ARG A 181 13.36 -3.44 15.80
CA ARG A 181 14.61 -4.13 16.21
C ARG A 181 14.35 -5.52 16.81
N GLN A 182 13.29 -5.69 17.59
CA GLN A 182 12.94 -6.97 18.20
C GLN A 182 12.43 -8.01 17.19
N ASN A 183 11.91 -7.57 16.03
CA ASN A 183 11.28 -8.42 15.03
C ASN A 183 12.05 -8.48 13.70
N ARG A 184 13.39 -8.42 13.77
CA ARG A 184 14.25 -8.52 12.58
C ARG A 184 14.12 -9.90 11.89
N PRO A 185 14.17 -9.97 10.55
CA PRO A 185 14.25 -8.85 9.61
C PRO A 185 12.92 -8.09 9.49
N SER A 186 12.97 -6.76 9.60
CA SER A 186 11.79 -5.90 9.65
C SER A 186 11.85 -4.72 8.68
N LEU A 187 10.69 -4.31 8.18
CA LEU A 187 10.48 -3.14 7.33
C LEU A 187 9.65 -2.09 8.08
N LEU A 188 10.24 -0.91 8.31
CA LEU A 188 9.59 0.23 8.95
C LEU A 188 9.19 1.26 7.90
N ILE A 189 7.91 1.56 7.81
CA ILE A 189 7.35 2.46 6.79
C ILE A 189 6.75 3.69 7.47
N PHE A 190 7.21 4.87 7.05
CA PHE A 190 6.62 6.14 7.42
C PHE A 190 5.87 6.74 6.23
N GLU A 191 4.55 6.85 6.33
CA GLU A 191 3.73 7.61 5.40
C GLU A 191 3.61 9.07 5.85
N GLU A 192 3.56 10.03 4.91
CA GLU A 192 3.44 11.46 5.25
C GLU A 192 4.54 11.93 6.22
N PHE A 193 5.79 11.61 5.89
CA PHE A 193 6.96 11.87 6.75
C PHE A 193 7.18 13.36 7.02
N ASP A 194 6.73 14.23 6.11
CA ASP A 194 6.68 15.69 6.30
C ASP A 194 5.80 16.12 7.49
N GLY A 195 4.86 15.26 7.91
CA GLY A 195 4.03 15.49 9.09
C GLY A 195 4.74 15.29 10.43
N ILE A 196 5.85 14.54 10.48
CA ILE A 196 6.62 14.29 11.73
C ILE A 196 7.97 14.96 11.78
N ALA A 197 8.50 15.32 10.61
CA ALA A 197 9.84 15.84 10.49
C ALA A 197 9.91 17.18 9.74
N PRO A 198 9.11 18.19 10.12
CA PRO A 198 9.21 19.51 9.51
C PRO A 198 10.58 20.13 9.78
N ARG A 199 10.96 21.12 8.97
CA ARG A 199 12.14 21.97 9.25
C ARG A 199 12.02 22.58 10.64
N ARG A 200 13.14 22.59 11.36
CA ARG A 200 13.22 23.15 12.72
C ARG A 200 12.82 24.61 12.76
N GLY A 201 12.20 25.02 13.87
CA GLY A 201 11.77 26.40 14.10
C GLY A 201 10.45 26.79 13.42
N HIS A 202 9.73 25.85 12.81
CA HIS A 202 8.39 26.08 12.28
C HIS A 202 7.29 26.10 13.37
N ASP A 203 7.54 25.46 14.52
CA ASP A 203 6.61 25.37 15.64
C ASP A 203 7.09 26.16 16.87
N SER A 204 6.16 26.89 17.48
CA SER A 204 6.41 27.69 18.70
C SER A 204 6.60 26.86 19.98
N THR A 205 6.19 25.58 19.96
CA THR A 205 6.18 24.71 21.15
C THR A 205 7.43 23.84 21.30
N GLY A 206 8.29 23.77 20.27
CA GLY A 206 9.50 22.94 20.25
C GLY A 206 9.26 21.43 20.39
N VAL A 207 8.00 20.96 20.33
CA VAL A 207 7.66 19.53 20.43
C VAL A 207 8.16 18.77 19.21
N THR A 208 7.93 19.32 18.01
CA THR A 208 8.36 18.72 16.75
C THR A 208 9.88 18.66 16.62
N ASP A 209 10.60 19.68 17.08
CA ASP A 209 12.08 19.67 17.10
C ASP A 209 12.64 18.51 17.94
N ARG A 210 12.03 18.21 19.09
CA ARG A 210 12.44 17.07 19.93
C ARG A 210 12.14 15.73 19.27
N VAL A 211 10.98 15.59 18.63
CA VAL A 211 10.64 14.39 17.85
C VAL A 211 11.63 14.18 16.70
N VAL A 212 12.00 15.24 15.98
CA VAL A 212 13.03 15.20 14.93
C VAL A 212 14.37 14.75 15.50
N ASN A 213 14.79 15.27 16.65
CA ASN A 213 16.03 14.84 17.30
C ASN A 213 15.98 13.35 17.72
N GLN A 214 14.84 12.87 18.22
CA GLN A 214 14.67 11.45 18.53
C GLN A 214 14.73 10.60 17.26
N LEU A 215 14.08 11.01 16.17
CA LEU A 215 14.16 10.33 14.87
C LEU A 215 15.59 10.25 14.35
N LEU A 216 16.35 11.35 14.42
CA LEU A 216 17.76 11.37 14.03
C LEU A 216 18.57 10.35 14.83
N THR A 217 18.36 10.30 16.15
CA THR A 217 19.03 9.35 17.05
C THR A 217 18.69 7.90 16.70
N GLU A 218 17.42 7.58 16.42
CA GLU A 218 17.02 6.23 16.03
C GLU A 218 17.54 5.85 14.63
N MET A 219 17.58 6.79 13.68
CA MET A 219 18.11 6.54 12.33
C MET A 219 19.62 6.25 12.36
N ASP A 220 20.39 7.02 13.14
CA ASP A 220 21.83 6.76 13.38
C ASP A 220 22.04 5.40 14.09
N GLY A 221 21.04 4.94 14.85
CA GLY A 221 21.01 3.61 15.43
C GLY A 221 20.74 2.50 14.41
N VAL A 222 19.77 2.69 13.51
CA VAL A 222 19.40 1.72 12.46
C VAL A 222 20.57 1.41 11.53
N GLU A 223 21.37 2.41 11.21
CA GLU A 223 22.58 2.28 10.43
C GLU A 223 23.53 1.17 10.90
N ASN A 224 23.68 1.02 12.22
CA ASN A 224 24.63 0.10 12.84
C ASN A 224 24.02 -1.30 13.07
N LEU A 225 22.75 -1.49 12.71
CA LEU A 225 21.97 -2.65 13.14
C LEU A 225 21.46 -3.45 11.95
N ASP A 226 21.89 -4.70 11.87
CA ASP A 226 21.50 -5.61 10.79
C ASP A 226 20.00 -5.93 10.82
N GLY A 227 19.38 -5.93 9.63
CA GLY A 227 18.02 -6.43 9.43
C GLY A 227 16.87 -5.46 9.71
N VAL A 228 17.09 -4.15 9.89
CA VAL A 228 16.02 -3.14 9.91
C VAL A 228 16.11 -2.25 8.68
N PHE A 229 15.06 -2.26 7.86
CA PHE A 229 14.94 -1.42 6.66
C PHE A 229 13.93 -0.30 6.92
N VAL A 230 14.20 0.92 6.45
CA VAL A 230 13.32 2.07 6.63
C VAL A 230 12.88 2.62 5.27
N ILE A 231 11.58 2.85 5.09
CA ILE A 231 11.05 3.56 3.92
C ILE A 231 10.21 4.72 4.41
N ALA A 232 10.51 5.92 3.94
CA ALA A 232 9.70 7.11 4.16
C ALA A 232 9.00 7.52 2.86
N THR A 233 7.78 8.05 2.95
CA THR A 233 7.12 8.74 1.83
C THR A 233 6.74 10.15 2.22
N THR A 234 6.85 11.05 1.25
CA THR A 234 6.43 12.44 1.43
C THR A 234 5.87 13.01 0.14
N SER A 235 4.97 13.98 0.28
CA SER A 235 4.54 14.81 -0.84
C SER A 235 5.52 15.96 -1.10
N ARG A 236 6.28 16.37 -0.08
CA ARG A 236 7.03 17.61 -0.02
C ARG A 236 8.38 17.41 0.69
N ILE A 237 9.39 17.05 -0.08
CA ILE A 237 10.75 16.87 0.45
C ILE A 237 11.37 18.18 0.94
N ASP A 238 10.92 19.32 0.42
CA ASP A 238 11.34 20.66 0.83
C ASP A 238 11.03 20.98 2.29
N LEU A 239 9.96 20.39 2.83
CA LEU A 239 9.51 20.57 4.20
C LEU A 239 10.28 19.74 5.23
N ILE A 240 11.03 18.72 4.79
CA ILE A 240 11.73 17.80 5.69
C ILE A 240 13.02 18.46 6.22
N ASP A 241 13.36 18.18 7.48
CA ASP A 241 14.66 18.56 8.05
C ASP A 241 15.83 17.99 7.21
N PRO A 242 16.71 18.85 6.64
CA PRO A 242 17.85 18.41 5.84
C PRO A 242 18.80 17.44 6.56
N ALA A 243 18.84 17.45 7.89
CA ALA A 243 19.63 16.53 8.68
C ALA A 243 19.20 15.07 8.48
N LEU A 244 17.91 14.79 8.29
CA LEU A 244 17.39 13.44 8.03
C LEU A 244 17.74 12.94 6.62
N LEU A 245 18.02 13.88 5.70
CA LEU A 245 18.36 13.62 4.30
C LEU A 245 19.87 13.49 4.05
N ARG A 246 20.68 13.44 5.12
CA ARG A 246 22.14 13.26 5.00
C ARG A 246 22.48 11.77 4.78
N PRO A 247 23.59 11.48 4.07
CA PRO A 247 24.10 10.13 3.96
C PRO A 247 24.23 9.49 5.34
N GLY A 248 23.85 8.23 5.41
CA GLY A 248 23.65 7.46 6.59
C GLY A 248 22.20 7.32 7.08
N ARG A 249 21.35 8.32 6.81
CA ARG A 249 19.95 8.32 7.27
C ARG A 249 19.06 7.95 6.11
N LEU A 250 18.34 8.89 5.51
CA LEU A 250 17.58 8.65 4.28
C LEU A 250 18.52 8.78 3.07
N ASP A 251 19.30 7.73 2.84
CA ASP A 251 20.35 7.65 1.81
C ASP A 251 19.79 7.85 0.41
N TYR A 252 18.77 7.07 0.07
CA TYR A 252 18.21 7.03 -1.27
C TYR A 252 17.02 7.95 -1.36
N LYS A 253 17.17 9.05 -2.11
CA LYS A 253 16.09 9.99 -2.42
C LYS A 253 15.56 9.68 -3.80
N ILE A 254 14.33 9.20 -3.87
CA ILE A 254 13.72 8.75 -5.11
C ILE A 254 12.54 9.67 -5.43
N GLU A 255 12.62 10.32 -6.59
CA GLU A 255 11.55 11.17 -7.09
C GLU A 255 10.52 10.33 -7.86
N CYS A 256 9.29 10.30 -7.36
CA CYS A 256 8.13 9.75 -8.06
C CYS A 256 7.45 10.86 -8.88
N LYS A 257 7.63 10.81 -10.20
CA LYS A 257 7.12 11.80 -11.16
C LYS A 257 5.68 11.51 -11.57
N TYR A 258 5.07 12.46 -12.28
CA TYR A 258 3.80 12.22 -12.97
C TYR A 258 3.97 11.14 -14.05
N PRO A 259 2.93 10.33 -14.32
CA PRO A 259 3.00 9.26 -15.30
C PRO A 259 3.20 9.80 -16.72
N THR A 260 4.04 9.11 -17.49
CA THR A 260 4.22 9.29 -18.94
C THR A 260 2.96 8.90 -19.71
N GLN A 261 2.84 9.31 -20.99
CA GLN A 261 1.68 8.94 -21.81
C GLN A 261 1.44 7.43 -21.86
N ASN A 262 2.51 6.65 -22.07
CA ASN A 262 2.43 5.20 -22.08
C ASN A 262 1.97 4.63 -20.74
N GLU A 263 2.47 5.14 -19.62
CA GLU A 263 2.02 4.74 -18.28
C GLU A 263 0.55 5.09 -18.02
N ARG A 264 0.06 6.23 -18.52
CA ARG A 264 -1.36 6.59 -18.44
C ARG A 264 -2.22 5.59 -19.22
N ILE A 265 -1.84 5.23 -20.44
CA ILE A 265 -2.56 4.25 -21.27
C ILE A 265 -2.57 2.87 -20.61
N LEU A 266 -1.43 2.41 -20.10
CA LEU A 266 -1.33 1.17 -19.35
C LEU A 266 -2.24 1.20 -18.11
N PHE A 267 -2.32 2.34 -17.42
CA PHE A 267 -3.18 2.50 -16.26
C PHE A 267 -4.65 2.40 -16.63
N LEU A 268 -5.08 3.02 -17.74
CA LEU A 268 -6.43 2.87 -18.24
C LEU A 268 -6.76 1.38 -18.48
N LYS A 269 -5.91 0.67 -19.25
CA LYS A 269 -6.12 -0.75 -19.57
C LYS A 269 -6.21 -1.62 -18.32
N LEU A 270 -5.28 -1.45 -17.38
CA LEU A 270 -5.22 -2.21 -16.13
C LEU A 270 -6.45 -1.92 -15.25
N TYR A 271 -6.80 -0.64 -15.08
CA TYR A 271 -7.86 -0.24 -14.17
C TYR A 271 -9.25 -0.59 -14.69
N ILE A 272 -9.48 -0.46 -16.00
CA ILE A 272 -10.71 -0.92 -16.68
C ILE A 272 -10.92 -2.42 -16.42
N LYS A 273 -9.87 -3.24 -16.61
CA LYS A 273 -9.92 -4.68 -16.34
C LYS A 273 -10.21 -4.97 -14.86
N LYS A 274 -9.56 -4.26 -13.93
CA LYS A 274 -9.78 -4.43 -12.48
C LYS A 274 -11.20 -4.06 -12.03
N MET A 275 -11.87 -3.16 -12.74
CA MET A 275 -13.26 -2.77 -12.47
C MET A 275 -14.29 -3.70 -13.13
N GLY A 276 -13.87 -4.77 -13.81
CA GLY A 276 -14.80 -5.65 -14.53
C GLY A 276 -15.44 -4.97 -15.73
N MET A 277 -14.83 -3.91 -16.25
CA MET A 277 -15.31 -3.18 -17.42
C MET A 277 -14.70 -3.76 -18.70
N GLN A 278 -15.44 -3.71 -19.79
CA GLN A 278 -14.95 -4.08 -21.12
C GLN A 278 -15.08 -2.89 -22.07
N LEU A 279 -13.97 -2.53 -22.72
CA LEU A 279 -13.98 -1.58 -23.84
C LEU A 279 -14.74 -2.22 -25.02
N ILE A 280 -15.81 -1.59 -25.49
CA ILE A 280 -16.44 -1.91 -26.76
C ILE A 280 -15.87 -0.99 -27.82
N ASN A 281 -15.53 -1.56 -28.98
CA ASN A 281 -15.43 -0.81 -30.21
C ASN A 281 -16.83 -0.78 -30.87
N ASP A 282 -17.53 0.35 -30.78
CA ASP A 282 -18.85 0.54 -31.42
C ASP A 282 -18.76 0.61 -32.95
N ARG A 283 -17.55 0.79 -33.46
CA ARG A 283 -17.19 0.76 -34.88
C ARG A 283 -16.39 -0.52 -35.07
N ASN A 284 -16.54 -1.25 -36.18
CA ASN A 284 -15.69 -2.41 -36.52
C ASN A 284 -14.23 -1.93 -36.78
N CYS A 285 -13.56 -1.44 -35.74
CA CYS A 285 -12.26 -0.79 -35.78
C CYS A 285 -11.16 -1.81 -35.57
N ASP A 286 -10.13 -1.72 -36.41
CA ASP A 286 -8.90 -2.49 -36.30
C ASP A 286 -8.18 -2.17 -34.97
N GLU A 287 -7.33 -3.08 -34.48
CA GLU A 287 -6.57 -2.89 -33.22
C GLU A 287 -5.73 -1.61 -33.22
N GLU A 288 -5.28 -1.16 -34.39
CA GLU A 288 -4.53 0.09 -34.58
C GLU A 288 -5.37 1.34 -34.28
N GLU A 289 -6.65 1.37 -34.66
CA GLU A 289 -7.52 2.52 -34.41
C GLU A 289 -7.83 2.69 -32.91
N LEU A 290 -8.10 1.57 -32.21
CA LEU A 290 -8.28 1.58 -30.76
C LEU A 290 -6.99 2.05 -30.04
N GLN A 291 -5.82 1.65 -30.55
CA GLN A 291 -4.56 2.11 -30.00
C GLN A 291 -4.38 3.62 -30.23
N ASN A 292 -4.72 4.14 -31.40
CA ASN A 292 -4.68 5.58 -31.69
C ASN A 292 -5.63 6.38 -30.78
N ASP A 293 -6.84 5.89 -30.54
CA ASP A 293 -7.80 6.53 -29.64
C ASP A 293 -7.29 6.58 -28.19
N LEU A 294 -6.70 5.48 -27.70
CA LEU A 294 -6.07 5.44 -26.39
C LEU A 294 -4.87 6.39 -26.30
N HIS A 295 -4.10 6.55 -27.38
CA HIS A 295 -3.02 7.55 -27.46
C HIS A 295 -3.57 8.97 -27.32
N CYS A 296 -4.65 9.30 -28.03
CA CYS A 296 -5.31 10.60 -27.96
C CYS A 296 -5.85 10.89 -26.55
N LEU A 297 -6.46 9.90 -25.89
CA LEU A 297 -6.88 10.02 -24.49
C LEU A 297 -5.67 10.25 -23.57
N GLY A 298 -4.57 9.52 -23.81
CA GLY A 298 -3.31 9.70 -23.12
C GLY A 298 -2.80 11.13 -23.18
N ASP A 299 -2.86 11.79 -24.34
CA ASP A 299 -2.42 13.18 -24.53
C ASP A 299 -3.30 14.19 -23.81
N ARG A 300 -4.60 13.95 -23.73
CA ARG A 300 -5.54 14.83 -23.00
C ARG A 300 -5.32 14.81 -21.49
N MET A 301 -4.75 13.73 -20.95
CA MET A 301 -4.49 13.57 -19.52
C MET A 301 -3.06 13.98 -19.13
N ILE A 302 -2.46 14.92 -19.88
CA ILE A 302 -1.10 15.37 -19.60
C ILE A 302 -0.99 15.99 -18.19
N ASN A 303 0.08 15.64 -17.48
CA ASN A 303 0.29 16.01 -16.08
C ASN A 303 -0.72 15.46 -15.09
N TRP A 304 -1.65 14.56 -15.44
CA TRP A 304 -2.56 13.93 -14.46
C TRP A 304 -1.83 12.90 -13.60
N SER A 305 -2.16 12.84 -12.31
CA SER A 305 -1.71 11.79 -11.39
C SER A 305 -2.54 10.52 -11.53
N PHE A 306 -2.02 9.36 -11.12
CA PHE A 306 -2.79 8.12 -11.09
C PHE A 306 -4.06 8.22 -10.23
N GLY A 307 -4.02 9.01 -9.14
CA GLY A 307 -5.20 9.29 -8.32
C GLY A 307 -6.31 10.02 -9.08
N GLU A 308 -5.94 10.99 -9.93
CA GLU A 308 -6.90 11.71 -10.78
C GLU A 308 -7.43 10.84 -11.92
N LEU A 309 -6.56 10.05 -12.56
CA LEU A 309 -6.97 9.07 -13.58
C LEU A 309 -7.96 8.05 -13.01
N LYS A 310 -7.67 7.53 -11.81
CA LYS A 310 -8.56 6.65 -11.06
C LYS A 310 -9.92 7.31 -10.82
N GLY A 311 -9.92 8.58 -10.42
CA GLY A 311 -11.14 9.37 -10.21
C GLY A 311 -11.98 9.49 -11.47
N ALA A 312 -11.35 9.80 -12.61
CA ALA A 312 -12.06 9.93 -13.89
C ALA A 312 -12.66 8.62 -14.38
N LEU A 313 -11.93 7.50 -14.26
CA LEU A 313 -12.46 6.19 -14.60
C LEU A 313 -13.58 5.75 -13.65
N THR A 314 -13.49 6.11 -12.37
CA THR A 314 -14.56 5.87 -11.40
C THR A 314 -15.81 6.66 -11.78
N ASN A 315 -15.68 7.92 -12.20
CA ASN A 315 -16.81 8.71 -12.70
C ASN A 315 -17.41 8.08 -13.96
N THR A 316 -16.55 7.69 -14.92
CA THR A 316 -16.95 6.98 -16.14
C THR A 316 -17.78 5.74 -15.82
N TYR A 317 -17.34 4.91 -14.87
CA TYR A 317 -18.06 3.74 -14.39
C TYR A 317 -19.46 4.10 -13.86
N PHE A 318 -19.57 5.14 -13.04
CA PHE A 318 -20.87 5.62 -12.54
C PHE A 318 -21.78 6.16 -13.65
N MET A 319 -21.24 6.85 -14.65
CA MET A 319 -22.00 7.30 -15.82
C MET A 319 -22.56 6.11 -16.60
N ALA A 320 -21.75 5.06 -16.81
CA ALA A 320 -22.17 3.84 -17.47
C ALA A 320 -23.27 3.12 -16.65
N LEU A 321 -23.09 2.98 -15.34
CA LEU A 321 -24.11 2.44 -14.44
C LEU A 321 -25.46 3.19 -14.51
N ARG A 322 -25.42 4.52 -14.57
CA ARG A 322 -26.65 5.34 -14.67
C ARG A 322 -27.41 5.08 -15.97
N ARG A 323 -26.71 4.88 -17.10
CA ARG A 323 -27.35 4.55 -18.38
C ARG A 323 -28.04 3.19 -18.31
N VAL A 324 -27.36 2.21 -17.73
CA VAL A 324 -27.91 0.87 -17.50
C VAL A 324 -29.20 0.92 -16.67
N GLN A 325 -29.26 1.80 -15.66
CA GLN A 325 -30.46 1.97 -14.82
C GLN A 325 -31.62 2.73 -15.49
N ILE A 326 -31.33 3.66 -16.40
CA ILE A 326 -32.34 4.53 -17.04
C ILE A 326 -33.00 3.86 -18.26
N GLY A 327 -32.37 2.86 -18.87
CA GLY A 327 -33.01 1.95 -19.84
C GLY A 327 -32.24 1.79 -21.15
N GLY A 328 -31.95 0.53 -21.49
CA GLY A 328 -31.64 0.05 -22.84
C GLY A 328 -30.16 -0.27 -23.10
N ASP A 329 -29.84 -1.57 -23.03
CA ASP A 329 -28.60 -2.24 -23.44
C ASP A 329 -27.31 -1.94 -22.67
N THR A 330 -26.55 -3.03 -22.40
CA THR A 330 -25.23 -3.15 -21.74
C THR A 330 -25.18 -3.81 -20.35
N ILE A 331 -26.13 -4.69 -20.04
CA ILE A 331 -25.84 -5.81 -19.13
C ILE A 331 -25.91 -7.09 -19.97
N ASN A 332 -24.85 -7.91 -20.00
CA ASN A 332 -25.03 -9.31 -20.42
C ASN A 332 -26.08 -9.95 -19.48
N GLU A 333 -26.88 -10.89 -19.98
CA GLU A 333 -28.02 -11.56 -19.30
C GLU A 333 -27.73 -12.16 -17.89
N LYS A 334 -26.51 -12.00 -17.35
CA LYS A 334 -26.05 -12.44 -16.03
C LYS A 334 -25.64 -11.33 -15.04
N GLY A 335 -25.70 -10.04 -15.39
CA GLY A 335 -25.46 -8.96 -14.40
C GLY A 335 -24.01 -8.52 -14.15
N GLU A 336 -23.01 -9.01 -14.90
CA GLU A 336 -21.61 -8.98 -14.43
C GLU A 336 -20.64 -8.02 -15.15
N ILE A 337 -20.88 -7.60 -16.39
CA ILE A 337 -19.87 -6.85 -17.18
C ILE A 337 -20.45 -5.54 -17.69
N ILE A 338 -19.89 -4.41 -17.23
CA ILE A 338 -20.21 -3.08 -17.74
C ILE A 338 -19.39 -2.81 -18.97
N LYS A 339 -20.07 -2.50 -20.06
CA LYS A 339 -19.42 -2.17 -21.32
C LYS A 339 -19.22 -0.66 -21.44
N LEU A 340 -18.02 -0.23 -21.85
CA LEU A 340 -17.64 1.17 -22.02
C LEU A 340 -17.26 1.46 -23.48
N SER A 341 -17.82 2.54 -24.02
CA SER A 341 -17.31 3.14 -25.27
C SER A 341 -16.16 4.11 -24.98
N ILE A 342 -15.36 4.43 -25.99
CA ILE A 342 -14.31 5.47 -25.91
C ILE A 342 -14.91 6.84 -25.58
N ASP A 343 -16.10 7.12 -26.13
CA ASP A 343 -16.86 8.35 -25.86
C ASP A 343 -17.23 8.48 -24.37
N ASP A 344 -17.40 7.36 -23.65
CA ASP A 344 -17.71 7.37 -22.23
C ASP A 344 -16.52 7.76 -21.39
N ILE A 345 -15.36 7.20 -21.72
CA ILE A 345 -14.10 7.54 -21.07
C ILE A 345 -13.78 9.01 -21.34
N GLN A 346 -14.00 9.47 -22.56
CA GLN A 346 -13.83 10.87 -22.93
C GLN A 346 -14.73 11.80 -22.10
N LYS A 347 -16.03 11.49 -21.99
CA LYS A 347 -16.95 12.27 -21.12
C LYS A 347 -16.53 12.25 -19.66
N GLY A 348 -16.10 11.09 -19.14
CA GLY A 348 -15.64 10.97 -17.77
C GLY A 348 -14.37 11.79 -17.48
N ILE A 349 -13.44 11.85 -18.45
CA ILE A 349 -12.26 12.72 -18.39
C ILE A 349 -12.67 14.19 -18.40
N ASP A 350 -13.58 14.59 -19.28
CA ASP A 350 -14.04 15.98 -19.40
C ASP A 350 -14.75 16.49 -18.13
N GLU A 351 -15.49 15.63 -17.45
CA GLU A 351 -16.13 15.98 -16.16
C GLU A 351 -15.15 15.97 -14.98
N SER A 352 -14.00 15.29 -15.10
CA SER A 352 -13.09 15.02 -13.97
C SER A 352 -11.79 15.82 -14.01
N ILE A 353 -11.73 16.90 -14.81
CA ILE A 353 -10.53 17.72 -14.96
C ILE A 353 -10.06 18.25 -13.59
N PRO A 354 -8.81 17.94 -13.16
CA PRO A 354 -8.30 18.37 -11.87
C PRO A 354 -8.32 19.88 -11.70
N LYS A 355 -8.83 20.35 -10.55
CA LYS A 355 -8.92 21.79 -10.24
C LYS A 355 -7.60 22.54 -10.38
N ARG A 356 -6.47 21.89 -10.06
CA ARG A 356 -5.14 22.50 -10.22
C ARG A 356 -4.81 22.88 -11.67
N LEU A 357 -5.33 22.13 -12.65
CA LEU A 357 -5.12 22.38 -14.08
C LEU A 357 -6.11 23.42 -14.63
N LEU A 358 -7.20 23.70 -13.92
CA LEU A 358 -8.18 24.74 -14.29
C LEU A 358 -7.67 26.16 -14.03
N THR A 359 -6.59 26.31 -13.27
CA THR A 359 -6.07 27.62 -12.83
C THR A 359 -4.80 27.95 -13.59
N SER A 360 -4.88 28.94 -14.48
CA SER A 360 -3.81 29.84 -14.98
C SER A 360 -3.30 29.78 -16.43
N GLN A 361 -3.69 28.84 -17.32
CA GLN A 361 -3.35 28.99 -18.77
C GLN A 361 -4.12 28.06 -19.72
N ILE A 362 -4.62 26.93 -19.22
CA ILE A 362 -5.26 25.89 -20.05
C ILE A 362 -6.73 26.23 -20.40
N ARG A 363 -7.28 27.32 -19.84
CA ARG A 363 -8.64 27.78 -20.21
C ARG A 363 -8.76 28.15 -21.69
N ASP A 364 -7.69 28.62 -22.33
CA ASP A 364 -7.74 29.02 -23.74
C ASP A 364 -7.45 27.84 -24.70
N ASP A 365 -6.68 26.84 -24.24
CA ASP A 365 -6.45 25.60 -25.00
C ASP A 365 -7.62 24.60 -24.87
N ILE A 366 -8.28 24.52 -23.71
CA ILE A 366 -9.51 23.72 -23.52
C ILE A 366 -10.74 24.37 -24.18
N LYS A 367 -10.75 25.71 -24.36
CA LYS A 367 -11.88 26.42 -25.02
C LYS A 367 -11.94 26.22 -26.54
N LYS A 368 -10.89 25.70 -27.18
CA LYS A 368 -10.93 25.34 -28.61
C LYS A 368 -11.55 23.96 -28.80
N GLY A 369 -12.80 23.81 -28.37
CA GLY A 369 -13.54 22.58 -28.57
C GLY A 369 -14.78 22.52 -27.70
N ILE A 370 -15.92 22.78 -28.32
CA ILE A 370 -17.28 22.45 -27.86
C ILE A 370 -17.97 23.54 -27.01
N ASN A 371 -18.85 24.28 -27.69
CA ASN A 371 -19.93 25.05 -27.08
C ASN A 371 -20.93 24.11 -26.40
N PHE A 372 -21.12 24.23 -25.08
CA PHE A 372 -22.31 23.67 -24.42
C PHE A 372 -23.28 24.80 -24.04
N LYS A 373 -24.52 24.67 -24.54
CA LYS A 373 -25.68 25.41 -24.04
C LYS A 373 -25.85 25.09 -22.54
N THR A 374 -25.95 26.16 -21.76
CA THR A 374 -26.21 26.18 -20.32
C THR A 374 -27.39 25.29 -19.93
N GLY A 375 -27.14 24.28 -19.10
CA GLY A 375 -28.13 23.49 -18.37
C GLY A 375 -27.92 23.66 -16.86
N SER A 376 -29.01 23.92 -16.15
CA SER A 376 -29.15 24.43 -14.79
C SER A 376 -28.47 23.58 -13.69
N ARG A 377 -27.79 24.25 -12.75
CA ARG A 377 -27.38 23.67 -11.46
C ARG A 377 -28.61 23.30 -10.63
N VAL A 378 -28.64 22.08 -10.08
CA VAL A 378 -29.41 21.77 -8.87
C VAL A 378 -28.40 21.44 -7.77
N THR A 379 -28.24 22.39 -6.85
CA THR A 379 -27.66 22.17 -5.53
C THR A 379 -28.72 21.49 -4.66
N LEU A 380 -28.39 20.34 -4.08
CA LEU A 380 -29.14 19.82 -2.94
C LEU A 380 -28.39 20.17 -1.65
N ALA A 381 -29.16 20.68 -0.70
CA ALA A 381 -28.77 21.12 0.64
C ALA A 381 -28.35 19.95 1.54
#